data_AF-A0A3D4T6Q9-F1
#
_entry.id   AF-A0A3D4T6Q9-F1
#
_cell.length_a   1.000
_cell.length_b   1.000
_cell.length_c   1.000
_cell.angle_alpha   90.00
_cell.angle_beta   90.00
_cell.angle_gamma   90.00
#
_symmetry.space_group_name_H-M   'P 1'
#
loop_
_entity.id
_entity.type
_entity.pdbx_description
1 polymer ?
#
loop_
_entity_poly.entity_id
_entity_poly.type
_entity_poly.pdbx_seq_one_letter_code
_entity_poly.pdbx_strand_id
1 'polypeptide(L)'
;IAMISVGSLAIGYLLMNIFSTSSNLSGDVCSTLFGSTSILTLSSVEVWLCVGMSILVVTLFILFYNKIFAVTFDENFARATGTKAELYNLLIAVIIAIIIVLAMNLVGSLLISALVIFPALSAMRIFKSFRSVTIFSAILSVACSLIGILTSVLAGTPVGSTIVAVQIAAFVLSWIFGSIFVRCK
;
A
#
# COMPACT_ATOMS: atom_id res chain seq x y z
N ILE A 1 3.89 -6.65 -12.71
CA ILE A 1 2.47 -6.34 -12.40
C ILE A 1 2.36 -4.96 -11.75
N ALA A 2 2.77 -4.78 -10.49
CA ALA A 2 2.53 -3.53 -9.74
C ALA A 2 3.01 -2.24 -10.44
N MET A 3 4.27 -2.20 -10.91
CA MET A 3 4.79 -1.03 -11.68
C MET A 3 4.08 -0.80 -13.02
N ILE A 4 3.54 -1.85 -13.64
CA ILE A 4 2.79 -1.76 -14.91
C ILE A 4 1.41 -1.13 -14.65
N SER A 5 0.75 -1.52 -13.56
CA SER A 5 -0.54 -0.94 -13.14
C SER A 5 -0.41 0.56 -12.83
N VAL A 6 0.58 0.95 -12.01
CA VAL A 6 0.85 2.36 -11.70
C VAL A 6 1.23 3.15 -12.97
N GLY A 7 2.04 2.56 -13.85
CA GLY A 7 2.35 3.15 -15.16
C GLY A 7 1.12 3.38 -16.03
N SER A 8 0.21 2.40 -16.11
CA SER A 8 -1.04 2.54 -16.88
C SER A 8 -1.99 3.60 -16.31
N LEU A 9 -2.08 3.73 -14.98
CA LEU A 9 -2.86 4.79 -14.33
C LEU A 9 -2.27 6.18 -14.62
N ALA A 10 -0.94 6.32 -14.54
CA ALA A 10 -0.27 7.59 -14.84
C ALA A 10 -0.45 8.00 -16.32
N ILE A 11 -0.32 7.07 -17.26
CA ILE A 11 -0.53 7.30 -18.69
C ILE A 11 -2.01 7.65 -18.97
N GLY A 12 -2.95 6.92 -18.36
CA GLY A 12 -4.38 7.18 -18.49
C GLY A 12 -4.77 8.58 -17.99
N TYR A 13 -4.26 8.99 -16.83
CA TYR A 13 -4.44 10.34 -16.30
C TYR A 13 -3.84 11.41 -17.22
N LEU A 14 -2.62 11.21 -17.72
CA LEU A 14 -1.94 12.14 -18.62
C LEU A 14 -2.70 12.34 -19.94
N LEU A 15 -3.21 11.25 -20.54
CA LEU A 15 -4.10 11.33 -21.71
C LEU A 15 -5.39 12.09 -21.39
N MET A 16 -6.04 11.79 -20.25
CA MET A 16 -7.28 12.45 -19.85
C MET A 16 -7.10 13.94 -19.56
N ASN A 17 -5.94 14.36 -19.05
CA ASN A 17 -5.60 15.77 -18.83
C ASN A 17 -5.35 16.52 -20.16
N ILE A 18 -4.62 15.91 -21.11
CA ILE A 18 -4.32 16.51 -22.42
C ILE A 18 -5.57 16.64 -23.30
N PHE A 19 -6.49 15.67 -23.24
CA PHE A 19 -7.73 15.65 -24.05
C PHE A 19 -8.98 16.14 -23.30
N SER A 20 -8.84 16.88 -22.19
CA SER A 20 -9.98 17.30 -21.36
C SER A 20 -10.88 18.36 -22.03
N THR A 21 -12.07 17.95 -22.47
CA THR A 21 -13.15 18.82 -22.99
C THR A 21 -13.83 19.70 -21.92
N SER A 22 -13.59 19.46 -20.63
CA SER A 22 -14.31 20.16 -19.54
C SER A 22 -13.40 20.53 -18.37
N SER A 23 -13.44 21.80 -17.95
CA SER A 23 -12.55 22.42 -16.95
C SER A 23 -12.62 21.85 -15.53
N ASN A 24 -13.69 21.13 -15.17
CA ASN A 24 -13.89 20.60 -13.81
C ASN A 24 -13.42 19.14 -13.62
N LEU A 25 -13.19 18.37 -14.71
CA LEU A 25 -12.84 16.95 -14.61
C LEU A 25 -11.48 16.70 -13.94
N SER A 26 -10.48 17.55 -14.20
CA SER A 26 -9.14 17.37 -13.61
C SER A 26 -9.13 17.49 -12.08
N GLY A 27 -10.05 18.26 -11.48
CA GLY A 27 -10.15 18.41 -10.03
C GLY A 27 -10.68 17.16 -9.33
N ASP A 28 -11.75 16.57 -9.87
CA ASP A 28 -12.41 15.40 -9.30
C ASP A 28 -11.62 14.10 -9.52
N VAL A 29 -10.87 14.03 -10.63
CA VAL A 29 -9.89 12.94 -10.83
C VAL A 29 -8.69 13.12 -9.89
N CYS A 30 -8.22 14.35 -9.62
CA CYS A 30 -7.16 14.56 -8.64
C CYS A 30 -7.58 14.17 -7.21
N SER A 31 -8.79 14.53 -6.78
CA SER A 31 -9.30 14.19 -5.43
C SER A 31 -9.46 12.68 -5.22
N THR A 32 -9.85 11.93 -6.26
CA THR A 32 -10.02 10.46 -6.21
C THR A 32 -8.71 9.68 -6.39
N LEU A 33 -7.74 10.22 -7.15
CA LEU A 33 -6.43 9.59 -7.33
C LEU A 33 -5.48 9.86 -6.15
N PHE A 34 -5.42 11.10 -5.66
CA PHE A 34 -4.50 11.54 -4.60
C PHE A 34 -5.15 11.65 -3.21
N GLY A 35 -6.45 11.36 -3.10
CA GLY A 35 -7.21 11.51 -1.86
C GLY A 35 -7.63 12.95 -1.62
N SER A 36 -8.88 13.13 -1.19
CA SER A 36 -9.38 14.43 -0.76
C SER A 36 -8.85 14.78 0.64
N THR A 37 -8.92 16.05 1.03
CA THR A 37 -8.62 16.51 2.40
C THR A 37 -9.53 15.90 3.48
N SER A 38 -10.55 15.14 3.07
CA SER A 38 -11.46 14.35 3.92
C SER A 38 -10.78 13.41 4.93
N ILE A 39 -9.48 13.09 4.81
CA ILE A 39 -8.73 12.41 5.88
C ILE A 39 -8.76 13.18 7.22
N LEU A 40 -8.96 14.50 7.18
CA LEU A 40 -9.15 15.40 8.32
C LEU A 40 -10.63 15.62 8.69
N THR A 41 -11.55 15.10 7.88
CA THR A 41 -13.00 15.33 7.96
C THR A 41 -13.80 14.02 8.09
N LEU A 42 -13.16 12.92 8.52
CA LEU A 42 -13.85 11.67 8.79
C LEU A 42 -14.93 11.86 9.86
N SER A 43 -16.09 11.26 9.62
CA SER A 43 -17.10 11.04 10.65
C SER A 43 -16.62 9.98 11.64
N SER A 44 -17.00 10.12 12.92
CA SER A 44 -16.68 9.14 13.97
C SER A 44 -17.09 7.70 13.63
N VAL A 45 -18.14 7.54 12.79
CA VAL A 45 -18.62 6.25 12.29
C VAL A 45 -17.63 5.60 11.32
N GLU A 46 -17.03 6.40 10.43
CA GLU A 46 -16.06 5.94 9.44
C GLU A 46 -14.75 5.52 10.12
N VAL A 47 -14.30 6.27 11.13
CA VAL A 47 -13.16 5.91 11.98
C VAL A 47 -13.41 4.56 12.65
N TRP A 48 -14.60 4.35 13.23
CA TRP A 48 -14.91 3.11 13.95
C TRP A 48 -15.01 1.90 13.00
N LEU A 49 -15.57 2.08 11.80
CA LEU A 49 -15.54 1.07 10.73
C LEU A 49 -14.11 0.71 10.32
N CYS A 50 -13.23 1.71 10.14
CA CYS A 50 -11.83 1.48 9.79
C CYS A 50 -11.08 0.71 10.89
N VAL A 51 -11.31 1.05 12.16
CA VAL A 51 -10.71 0.34 13.31
C VAL A 51 -11.22 -1.10 13.39
N GLY A 52 -12.53 -1.32 13.27
CA GLY A 52 -13.13 -2.66 13.27
C GLY A 52 -12.59 -3.54 12.15
N MET A 53 -12.50 -3.01 10.92
CA MET A 53 -11.95 -3.74 9.78
C MET A 53 -10.44 -3.98 9.90
N SER A 54 -9.69 -3.03 10.45
CA SER A 54 -8.25 -3.21 10.73
C SER A 54 -8.02 -4.36 11.71
N ILE A 55 -8.78 -4.41 12.81
CA ILE A 55 -8.72 -5.51 13.79
C ILE A 55 -9.08 -6.85 13.14
N LEU A 56 -10.15 -6.90 12.33
CA LEU A 56 -10.57 -8.10 11.61
C LEU A 56 -9.48 -8.62 10.67
N VAL A 57 -8.87 -7.73 9.88
CA VAL A 57 -7.77 -8.07 8.96
C VAL A 57 -6.54 -8.58 9.70
N VAL A 58 -6.11 -7.89 10.77
CA VAL A 58 -4.96 -8.31 11.58
C VAL A 58 -5.23 -9.66 12.26
N THR A 59 -6.45 -9.89 12.75
CA THR A 59 -6.85 -11.16 13.36
C THR A 59 -6.82 -12.30 12.35
N LEU A 60 -7.38 -12.10 11.15
CA LEU A 60 -7.31 -13.08 10.05
C LEU A 60 -5.85 -13.34 9.63
N PHE A 61 -5.02 -12.31 9.52
CA PHE A 61 -3.60 -12.46 9.18
C PHE A 61 -2.84 -13.31 10.22
N ILE A 62 -3.08 -13.09 11.51
CA ILE A 62 -2.46 -13.88 12.59
C ILE A 62 -2.96 -15.33 12.57
N LEU A 63 -4.28 -15.54 12.46
CA LEU A 63 -4.91 -16.86 12.49
C LEU A 63 -4.48 -17.72 11.29
N PHE A 64 -4.40 -17.13 10.10
CA PHE A 64 -4.00 -17.81 8.87
C PHE A 64 -2.49 -17.69 8.55
N TYR A 65 -1.67 -17.07 9.41
CA TYR A 65 -0.26 -16.78 9.16
C TYR A 65 0.53 -17.97 8.57
N ASN A 66 0.42 -19.14 9.19
CA ASN A 66 1.13 -20.35 8.74
C ASN A 66 0.70 -20.81 7.34
N LYS A 67 -0.57 -20.60 6.96
CA LYS A 67 -1.10 -20.98 5.64
C LYS A 67 -0.78 -19.95 4.57
N ILE A 68 -0.87 -18.66 4.92
CA ILE A 68 -0.43 -17.54 4.07
C ILE A 68 1.07 -17.71 3.75
N PHE A 69 1.89 -18.00 4.77
CA PHE A 69 3.32 -18.27 4.59
C PHE A 69 3.58 -19.46 3.66
N ALA A 70 2.92 -20.61 3.88
CA ALA A 70 3.09 -21.79 3.05
C ALA A 70 2.77 -21.52 1.56
N VAL A 71 1.65 -20.85 1.27
CA VAL A 71 1.24 -20.52 -0.10
C VAL A 71 2.15 -19.46 -0.73
N THR A 72 2.63 -18.48 0.05
CA THR A 72 3.52 -17.42 -0.46
C THR A 72 4.95 -17.89 -0.70
N PHE A 73 5.42 -18.90 0.04
CA PHE A 73 6.79 -19.41 -0.10
C PHE A 73 6.91 -20.44 -1.23
N ASP A 74 5.97 -21.37 -1.35
CA ASP A 74 5.87 -22.30 -2.48
C ASP A 74 4.43 -22.82 -2.64
N GLU A 75 3.68 -22.22 -3.57
CA GLU A 75 2.31 -22.63 -3.88
C GLU A 75 2.23 -24.08 -4.40
N ASN A 76 3.24 -24.54 -5.15
CA ASN A 76 3.26 -25.90 -5.70
C ASN A 76 3.49 -26.93 -4.59
N PHE A 77 4.40 -26.65 -3.66
CA PHE A 77 4.61 -27.48 -2.46
C PHE A 77 3.38 -27.46 -1.53
N ALA A 78 2.72 -26.31 -1.37
CA ALA A 78 1.48 -26.19 -0.61
C ALA A 78 0.33 -27.03 -1.21
N ARG A 79 0.19 -27.03 -2.54
CA ARG A 79 -0.73 -27.91 -3.28
C ARG A 79 -0.38 -29.39 -3.10
N ALA A 80 0.91 -29.74 -3.21
CA ALA A 80 1.40 -31.12 -3.05
C ALA A 80 1.23 -31.68 -1.62
N THR A 81 1.27 -30.84 -0.59
CA THR A 81 1.01 -31.22 0.82
C THR A 81 -0.48 -31.30 1.18
N GLY A 82 -1.38 -31.26 0.19
CA GLY A 82 -2.83 -31.37 0.40
C GLY A 82 -3.49 -30.09 0.91
N THR A 83 -2.76 -28.96 0.92
CA THR A 83 -3.34 -27.66 1.26
C THR A 83 -4.14 -27.15 0.06
N LYS A 84 -5.40 -26.75 0.28
CA LYS A 84 -6.26 -26.16 -0.76
C LYS A 84 -5.80 -24.74 -1.13
N ALA A 85 -4.66 -24.62 -1.81
CA ALA A 85 -4.00 -23.35 -2.07
C ALA A 85 -4.89 -22.34 -2.80
N GLU A 86 -5.73 -22.76 -3.76
CA GLU A 86 -6.70 -21.87 -4.42
C GLU A 86 -7.69 -21.23 -3.44
N LEU A 87 -8.21 -21.95 -2.45
CA LEU A 87 -9.13 -21.38 -1.45
C LEU A 87 -8.43 -20.35 -0.57
N TYR A 88 -7.15 -20.56 -0.25
CA TYR A 88 -6.37 -19.59 0.51
C TYR A 88 -5.97 -18.38 -0.33
N ASN A 89 -5.59 -18.56 -1.60
CA ASN A 89 -5.37 -17.46 -2.54
C ASN A 89 -6.65 -16.64 -2.77
N LEU A 90 -7.81 -17.28 -2.89
CA LEU A 90 -9.10 -16.60 -3.02
C LEU A 90 -9.47 -15.84 -1.73
N LEU A 91 -9.27 -16.44 -0.55
CA LEU A 91 -9.47 -15.78 0.73
C LEU A 91 -8.56 -14.53 0.88
N ILE A 92 -7.28 -14.66 0.54
CA ILE A 92 -6.30 -13.57 0.55
C ILE A 92 -6.73 -12.47 -0.44
N ALA A 93 -7.14 -12.83 -1.65
CA ALA A 93 -7.61 -11.90 -2.67
C ALA A 93 -8.87 -11.12 -2.22
N VAL A 94 -9.84 -11.79 -1.59
CA VAL A 94 -11.04 -11.15 -1.02
C VAL A 94 -10.67 -10.19 0.11
N ILE A 95 -9.79 -10.60 1.03
CA ILE A 95 -9.30 -9.73 2.12
C ILE A 95 -8.60 -8.49 1.54
N ILE A 96 -7.70 -8.66 0.56
CA ILE A 96 -7.00 -7.56 -0.10
C ILE A 96 -7.97 -6.63 -0.83
N ALA A 97 -8.96 -7.18 -1.55
CA ALA A 97 -9.96 -6.38 -2.26
C ALA A 97 -10.78 -5.50 -1.29
N ILE A 98 -11.22 -6.06 -0.17
CA ILE A 98 -11.93 -5.32 0.89
C ILE A 98 -11.05 -4.19 1.47
N ILE A 99 -9.77 -4.47 1.77
CA ILE A 99 -8.82 -3.47 2.26
C ILE A 99 -8.64 -2.33 1.26
N ILE A 100 -8.44 -2.65 -0.02
CA ILE A 100 -8.22 -1.65 -1.07
C ILE A 100 -9.46 -0.77 -1.25
N VAL A 101 -10.66 -1.35 -1.35
CA VAL A 101 -11.91 -0.60 -1.54
C VAL A 101 -12.16 0.37 -0.37
N LEU A 102 -11.94 -0.08 0.87
CA LEU A 102 -12.08 0.78 2.04
C LEU A 102 -11.03 1.90 2.06
N ALA A 103 -9.77 1.57 1.78
CA ALA A 103 -8.69 2.56 1.76
C ALA A 103 -8.85 3.58 0.62
N MET A 104 -9.43 3.20 -0.53
CA MET A 104 -9.61 4.07 -1.71
C MET A 104 -10.45 5.30 -1.38
N ASN A 105 -11.49 5.14 -0.56
CA ASN A 105 -12.34 6.25 -0.13
C ASN A 105 -11.65 7.22 0.85
N LEU A 106 -10.61 6.76 1.55
CA LEU A 106 -9.92 7.52 2.60
C LEU A 106 -8.68 8.25 2.08
N VAL A 107 -7.92 7.60 1.20
CA VAL A 107 -6.54 7.99 0.89
C VAL A 107 -6.28 8.16 -0.62
N GLY A 108 -7.22 7.72 -1.47
CA GLY A 108 -7.07 7.76 -2.92
C GLY A 108 -6.30 6.57 -3.51
N SER A 109 -6.61 6.26 -4.77
CA SER A 109 -6.22 4.99 -5.40
C SER A 109 -4.72 4.84 -5.73
N LEU A 110 -4.04 5.93 -6.12
CA LEU A 110 -2.60 5.90 -6.37
C LEU A 110 -1.80 5.67 -5.09
N LEU A 111 -2.25 6.27 -3.99
CA LEU A 111 -1.53 6.24 -2.72
C LEU A 111 -1.52 4.82 -2.12
N ILE A 112 -2.64 4.10 -2.20
CA ILE A 112 -2.71 2.71 -1.72
C ILE A 112 -1.73 1.81 -2.45
N SER A 113 -1.61 1.99 -3.77
CA SER A 113 -0.61 1.28 -4.57
C SER A 113 0.80 1.58 -4.03
N ALA A 114 1.13 2.86 -3.79
CA ALA A 114 2.40 3.24 -3.20
C ALA A 114 2.65 2.63 -1.80
N LEU A 115 1.67 2.73 -0.89
CA LEU A 115 1.72 2.21 0.49
C LEU A 115 1.88 0.69 0.59
N VAL A 116 1.35 -0.05 -0.38
CA VAL A 116 1.49 -1.51 -0.43
C VAL A 116 2.84 -1.91 -1.05
N ILE A 117 3.29 -1.20 -2.09
CA ILE A 117 4.46 -1.60 -2.89
C ILE A 117 5.79 -1.13 -2.25
N PHE A 118 5.94 0.18 -1.99
CA PHE A 118 7.23 0.76 -1.61
C PHE A 118 7.80 0.25 -0.28
N PRO A 119 7.04 0.16 0.83
CA PRO A 119 7.62 -0.32 2.08
C PRO A 119 7.93 -1.82 2.03
N ALA A 120 7.17 -2.61 1.27
CA ALA A 120 7.46 -4.03 1.07
C ALA A 120 8.76 -4.22 0.28
N LEU A 121 8.96 -3.49 -0.83
CA LEU A 121 10.20 -3.50 -1.59
C LEU A 121 11.40 -2.98 -0.77
N SER A 122 11.18 -1.95 0.05
CA SER A 122 12.22 -1.41 0.97
C SER A 122 12.66 -2.47 1.98
N ALA A 123 11.71 -3.14 2.63
CA ALA A 123 11.98 -4.16 3.64
C ALA A 123 12.63 -5.42 3.04
N MET A 124 12.19 -5.88 1.87
CA MET A 124 12.82 -6.99 1.13
C MET A 124 14.28 -6.73 0.74
N ARG A 125 14.67 -5.45 0.57
CA ARG A 125 16.06 -5.07 0.23
C ARG A 125 17.00 -4.98 1.43
N ILE A 126 16.49 -5.21 2.64
CA ILE A 126 17.27 -5.24 3.89
C ILE A 126 17.16 -6.63 4.57
N PHE A 127 15.98 -7.26 4.55
CA PHE A 127 15.71 -8.52 5.24
C PHE A 127 15.37 -9.67 4.29
N LYS A 128 15.96 -10.84 4.54
CA LYS A 128 15.65 -12.11 3.82
C LYS A 128 14.62 -13.01 4.54
N SER A 129 14.22 -12.66 5.77
CA SER A 129 13.23 -13.42 6.54
C SER A 129 11.84 -12.82 6.35
N PHE A 130 10.86 -13.65 5.93
CA PHE A 130 9.48 -13.22 5.69
C PHE A 130 8.87 -12.46 6.88
N ARG A 131 9.02 -13.01 8.09
CA ARG A 131 8.50 -12.37 9.32
C ARG A 131 9.13 -11.00 9.57
N SER A 132 10.43 -10.87 9.32
CA SER A 132 11.14 -9.59 9.44
C SER A 132 10.69 -8.59 8.37
N VAL A 133 10.53 -9.03 7.12
CA VAL A 133 10.03 -8.20 6.01
C VAL A 133 8.63 -7.66 6.31
N THR A 134 7.69 -8.50 6.76
CA THR A 134 6.33 -8.07 7.09
C THR A 134 6.32 -7.03 8.20
N ILE A 135 7.06 -7.26 9.30
CA ILE A 135 7.10 -6.34 10.43
C ILE A 135 7.78 -5.02 10.05
N PHE A 136 8.94 -5.05 9.38
CA PHE A 136 9.63 -3.83 8.95
C PHE A 136 8.83 -3.04 7.91
N SER A 137 8.17 -3.71 6.96
CA SER A 137 7.29 -3.05 5.98
C SER A 137 6.13 -2.33 6.68
N ALA A 138 5.49 -2.96 7.67
CA ALA A 138 4.41 -2.33 8.43
C ALA A 138 4.91 -1.10 9.22
N ILE A 139 6.02 -1.22 9.96
CA ILE A 139 6.60 -0.12 10.73
C ILE A 139 7.02 1.04 9.80
N LEU A 140 7.71 0.73 8.70
CA LEU A 140 8.17 1.73 7.73
C LEU A 140 6.98 2.45 7.06
N SER A 141 5.91 1.71 6.73
CA SER A 141 4.69 2.28 6.14
C SER A 141 3.98 3.25 7.09
N VAL A 142 3.85 2.88 8.38
CA VAL A 142 3.27 3.74 9.42
C VAL A 142 4.14 4.97 9.68
N ALA A 143 5.45 4.81 9.81
CA ALA A 143 6.38 5.91 10.02
C ALA A 143 6.39 6.92 8.85
N CYS A 144 6.43 6.42 7.61
CA CYS A 144 6.34 7.28 6.41
C CYS A 144 5.00 8.00 6.33
N SER A 145 3.90 7.33 6.65
CA SER A 145 2.57 7.95 6.68
C SER A 145 2.49 9.08 7.72
N LEU A 146 2.98 8.84 8.94
CA LEU A 146 3.04 9.85 10.01
C LEU A 146 3.87 11.08 9.60
N ILE A 147 5.08 10.88 9.06
CA ILE A 147 5.96 11.96 8.61
C ILE A 147 5.34 12.70 7.42
N GLY A 148 4.71 11.99 6.48
CA GLY A 148 4.00 12.57 5.33
C GLY A 148 2.83 13.46 5.77
N ILE A 149 1.97 12.97 6.67
CA ILE A 149 0.84 13.73 7.22
C ILE A 149 1.33 14.98 7.96
N LEU A 150 2.31 14.84 8.86
CA LEU A 150 2.91 15.98 9.58
C LEU A 150 3.45 17.04 8.62
N THR A 151 4.21 16.61 7.61
CA THR A 151 4.80 17.51 6.60
C THR A 151 3.71 18.20 5.76
N SER A 152 2.65 17.49 5.40
CA SER A 152 1.52 18.06 4.65
C SER A 152 0.75 19.11 5.45
N VAL A 153 0.56 18.90 6.75
CA VAL A 153 -0.10 19.88 7.64
C VAL A 153 0.73 21.17 7.74
N LEU A 154 2.07 21.07 7.79
CA LEU A 154 2.95 22.25 7.80
C LEU A 154 3.05 22.95 6.44
N ALA A 155 3.05 22.19 5.33
CA ALA A 155 3.26 22.73 3.99
C ALA A 155 1.97 23.15 3.25
N GLY A 156 0.79 22.82 3.77
CA GLY A 156 -0.50 23.09 3.12
C GLY A 156 -0.72 22.30 1.81
N THR A 157 0.11 21.29 1.55
CA THR A 157 0.10 20.48 0.34
C THR A 157 -0.88 19.31 0.44
N PRO A 158 -1.30 18.68 -0.69
CA PRO A 158 -2.14 17.50 -0.66
C PRO A 158 -1.45 16.35 0.09
N VAL A 159 -2.12 15.85 1.14
CA VAL A 159 -1.68 14.72 1.99
C VAL A 159 -1.29 13.51 1.15
N GLY A 160 -1.95 13.33 0.00
CA GLY A 160 -1.66 12.26 -0.92
C GLY A 160 -0.23 12.25 -1.46
N SER A 161 0.12 13.35 -2.11
CA SER A 161 1.40 13.51 -2.78
C SER A 161 2.59 13.51 -1.81
N THR A 162 2.41 14.05 -0.59
CA THR A 162 3.49 14.11 0.41
C THR A 162 3.82 12.74 1.00
N ILE A 163 2.82 11.90 1.31
CA ILE A 163 3.07 10.53 1.77
C ILE A 163 3.84 9.74 0.71
N VAL A 164 3.43 9.80 -0.57
CA VAL A 164 4.14 9.12 -1.67
C VAL A 164 5.58 9.63 -1.81
N ALA A 165 5.80 10.95 -1.75
CA ALA A 165 7.14 11.53 -1.82
C ALA A 165 8.06 11.07 -0.67
N VAL A 166 7.54 11.04 0.56
CA VAL A 166 8.26 10.51 1.73
C VAL A 166 8.56 9.01 1.55
N GLN A 167 7.64 8.24 0.99
CA GLN A 167 7.83 6.81 0.77
C GLN A 167 8.84 6.49 -0.34
N ILE A 168 8.89 7.30 -1.39
CA ILE A 168 9.94 7.24 -2.42
C ILE A 168 11.29 7.60 -1.79
N ALA A 169 11.38 8.65 -0.97
CA ALA A 169 12.60 9.01 -0.26
C ALA A 169 13.08 7.89 0.68
N ALA A 170 12.16 7.27 1.44
CA ALA A 170 12.46 6.12 2.30
C ALA A 170 12.90 4.88 1.52
N PHE A 171 12.33 4.64 0.33
CA PHE A 171 12.76 3.58 -0.59
C PHE A 171 14.15 3.85 -1.14
N VAL A 172 14.47 5.09 -1.53
CA VAL A 172 15.82 5.48 -1.99
C VAL A 172 16.85 5.35 -0.88
N LEU A 173 16.55 5.77 0.35
CA LEU A 173 17.40 5.51 1.51
C LEU A 173 17.63 4.01 1.72
N SER A 174 16.54 3.23 1.75
CA SER A 174 16.60 1.76 1.90
C SER A 174 17.37 1.09 0.76
N TRP A 175 17.32 1.66 -0.45
CA TRP A 175 18.10 1.21 -1.60
C TRP A 175 19.60 1.45 -1.40
N ILE A 176 19.98 2.63 -0.89
CA ILE A 176 21.37 2.97 -0.56
C ILE A 176 21.88 2.07 0.57
N PHE A 177 21.18 1.98 1.70
CA PHE A 177 21.55 1.10 2.81
C PHE A 177 21.64 -0.38 2.40
N GLY A 178 20.67 -0.87 1.63
CA GLY A 178 20.71 -2.24 1.10
C GLY A 178 21.88 -2.48 0.13
N SER A 179 22.24 -1.50 -0.71
CA SER A 179 23.40 -1.65 -1.61
C SER A 179 24.73 -1.69 -0.88
N ILE A 180 24.87 -0.97 0.24
CA ILE A 180 26.04 -1.00 1.12
C ILE A 180 26.11 -2.35 1.84
N PHE A 181 25.00 -2.84 2.39
CA PHE A 181 24.97 -4.09 3.16
C PHE A 181 25.16 -5.34 2.29
N VAL A 182 24.65 -5.33 1.05
CA VAL A 182 24.83 -6.44 0.08
C VAL A 182 26.26 -6.47 -0.50
N ARG A 183 27.02 -5.38 -0.44
CA ARG A 183 28.43 -5.35 -0.89
C ARG A 183 29.41 -5.97 0.12
N CYS A 184 28.96 -6.22 1.35
CA CYS A 184 29.80 -6.62 2.48
C CYS A 184 29.60 -8.09 2.91
N LYS A 185 28.98 -8.91 2.05
CA LYS A 185 28.71 -10.34 2.27
C LYS A 185 28.79 -11.13 0.96
#